data_AF-Q2HWB0-F1
#
_entry.id   AF-Q2HWB0-F1
#
_cell.length_a   1.000
_cell.length_b   1.000
_cell.length_c   1.000
_cell.angle_alpha   90.00
_cell.angle_beta   90.00
_cell.angle_gamma   90.00
#
_symmetry.space_group_name_H-M   'P 1'
#
loop_
_entity.id
_entity.type
_entity.pdbx_description
1 polymer ?
#
loop_
_entity_poly.entity_id
_entity_poly.type
_entity_poly.pdbx_seq_one_letter_code
_entity_poly.pdbx_strand_id
1 'polypeptide(L)'
;MQVHPNGIRHIREDGHINEWRTPGKRTIAKVGSNRLQVVIALNGGELIYFEVDVTGQLMEVEKHEMSGDVACLDIAPVPEGRQRSRFLAVGSYDKTIRILSLDPDDCMQTLGIQSLSSASESLLFLEVQASNGVLSRTVVDMVTGLLSDSRSPFLGLRPPKLFPIVVRGKRAMLCLSSRPWLGYIHQGHFLLTPLSYETLEFAASFSSDQCVEGVVALAGEALRIFTIERLGETFNETVIPLRYTPMKFVLQPKRKLLVVIESDQGAFTAEEREAAKKDEDKDDPLSDEHYGYPKAESDKWASCIRILDPKTGNTTCLLELQDNEAAFSGCTVNFHDKEYGTLLDVGTAKGLQFTPRRSLTAGFIHIYRFLEDGRSLELLHKTQVEGVPLALSQFQGRLLAGIGPVLRFYDLGKRRLLRKYENKLFPNTIVSIQTYRDRIYVGDTQESFHYCKYRWDENQLYIFADDCVPRWLTASYHIDFDTMAEDPTGGRIKWEQGKLNGAPNKVEEIVQFHVGDVISCLQKASLIPGGGECILNGTVMGSIGALHAFTSRDDVDFFSHLEMHMRQDNPPLCGRDHMAYRSAYFPVKDVIDGDLCEQFPTLPMDLQRKIADELDRTRGEILKKLEEYKII
;
A
#
# COMPACT_ATOMS: atom_id res chain seq x y z
N MET A 1 33.78 8.88 25.00
CA MET A 1 33.60 10.34 25.23
C MET A 1 32.13 10.61 25.49
N GLN A 2 31.81 11.49 26.44
CA GLN A 2 30.45 11.93 26.74
C GLN A 2 30.34 13.45 26.52
N VAL A 3 29.33 13.90 25.80
CA VAL A 3 29.03 15.33 25.62
C VAL A 3 27.76 15.68 26.39
N HIS A 4 27.78 16.78 27.12
CA HIS A 4 26.64 17.28 27.88
C HIS A 4 26.55 18.81 27.73
N PRO A 5 25.42 19.45 28.11
CA PRO A 5 25.21 20.88 27.83
C PRO A 5 26.31 21.82 28.38
N ASN A 6 27.02 21.40 29.42
CA ASN A 6 28.03 22.21 30.12
C ASN A 6 29.48 21.87 29.73
N GLY A 7 29.71 20.90 28.83
CA GLY A 7 31.06 20.47 28.49
C GLY A 7 31.19 19.10 27.84
N ILE A 8 32.44 18.66 27.71
CA ILE A 8 32.83 17.36 27.17
C ILE A 8 33.61 16.61 28.24
N ARG A 9 33.24 15.36 28.50
CA ARG A 9 33.98 14.42 29.34
C ARG A 9 34.66 13.37 28.49
N HIS A 10 35.98 13.38 28.50
CA HIS A 10 36.80 12.37 27.86
C HIS A 10 37.28 11.37 28.93
N ILE A 11 36.67 10.18 28.92
CA ILE A 11 36.93 9.09 29.85
C ILE A 11 37.85 8.10 29.16
N ARG A 12 39.05 7.90 29.72
CA ARG A 12 40.06 6.96 29.22
C ARG A 12 39.88 5.57 29.83
N GLU A 13 40.53 4.57 29.22
CA GLU A 13 40.50 3.18 29.68
C GLU A 13 41.04 3.00 31.10
N ASP A 14 42.02 3.82 31.48
CA ASP A 14 42.61 3.88 32.82
C ASP A 14 41.70 4.59 33.86
N GLY A 15 40.51 5.02 33.46
CA GLY A 15 39.55 5.72 34.30
C GLY A 15 39.82 7.21 34.48
N HIS A 16 40.88 7.77 33.90
CA HIS A 16 41.11 9.21 33.96
C HIS A 16 40.06 9.97 33.15
N ILE A 17 39.52 11.04 33.75
CA ILE A 17 38.49 11.88 33.16
C ILE A 17 39.08 13.26 32.89
N ASN A 18 39.20 13.60 31.61
CA ASN A 18 39.52 14.96 31.19
C ASN A 18 38.20 15.69 30.90
N GLU A 19 37.92 16.77 31.63
CA GLU A 19 36.71 17.56 31.48
C GLU A 19 37.04 18.88 30.78
N TRP A 20 36.50 19.08 29.59
CA TRP A 20 36.47 20.38 28.91
C TRP A 20 35.16 21.07 29.27
N ARG A 21 35.23 22.32 29.73
CA ARG A 21 34.06 23.10 30.15
C ARG A 21 33.75 24.17 29.12
N THR A 22 32.46 24.43 28.91
CA THR A 22 32.06 25.48 27.98
C THR A 22 32.60 26.85 28.41
N PRO A 23 33.06 27.67 27.46
CA PRO A 23 33.55 29.01 27.76
C PRO A 23 32.39 29.91 28.24
N GLY A 24 32.58 30.54 29.39
CA GLY A 24 31.62 31.47 29.97
C GLY A 24 30.32 30.80 30.45
N LYS A 25 29.17 31.42 30.16
CA LYS A 25 27.82 30.90 30.49
C LYS A 25 27.14 30.22 29.28
N ARG A 26 27.90 29.93 28.22
CA ARG A 26 27.36 29.27 27.01
C ARG A 26 27.17 27.79 27.27
N THR A 27 26.19 27.20 26.57
CA THR A 27 25.93 25.76 26.60
C THR A 27 26.10 25.17 25.20
N ILE A 28 26.46 23.88 25.14
CA ILE A 28 26.53 23.12 23.89
C ILE A 28 25.10 22.87 23.39
N ALA A 29 24.79 23.37 22.20
CA ALA A 29 23.50 23.23 21.54
C ALA A 29 23.43 21.94 20.73
N LYS A 30 24.50 21.64 19.98
CA LYS A 30 24.58 20.54 19.02
C LYS A 30 25.98 19.95 18.99
N VAL A 31 26.07 18.70 18.59
CA VAL A 31 27.32 17.94 18.49
C VAL A 31 27.25 17.02 17.28
N GLY A 32 28.39 16.85 16.61
CA GLY A 32 28.63 15.86 15.58
C GLY A 32 29.99 15.25 15.88
N SER A 33 30.06 13.93 15.81
CA SER A 33 31.26 13.21 16.21
C SER A 33 31.42 11.96 15.37
N ASN A 34 32.67 11.61 15.10
CA ASN A 34 33.04 10.31 14.59
C ASN A 34 34.09 9.68 15.52
N ARG A 35 34.81 8.65 15.04
CA ARG A 35 35.81 7.94 15.85
C ARG A 35 36.98 8.80 16.35
N LEU A 36 37.35 9.88 15.64
CA LEU A 36 38.57 10.66 15.91
C LEU A 36 38.32 12.18 15.94
N GLN A 37 37.14 12.64 15.55
CA GLN A 37 36.80 14.06 15.41
C GLN A 37 35.50 14.37 16.13
N VAL A 38 35.44 15.57 16.70
CA VAL A 38 34.29 16.07 17.43
C VAL A 38 34.12 17.54 17.10
N VAL A 39 32.93 17.92 16.64
CA VAL A 39 32.57 19.33 16.46
C VAL A 39 31.38 19.61 17.37
N ILE A 40 31.45 20.70 18.12
CA ILE A 40 30.35 21.20 18.93
C ILE A 40 29.91 22.56 18.42
N ALA A 41 28.62 22.83 18.52
CA ALA A 41 28.06 24.16 18.36
C ALA A 41 27.58 24.70 19.70
N LEU A 42 28.02 25.89 20.08
CA LEU A 42 27.52 26.61 21.25
C LEU A 42 26.30 27.46 20.89
N ASN A 43 25.46 27.76 21.89
CA ASN A 43 24.41 28.77 21.73
C ASN A 43 25.04 30.12 21.33
N GLY A 44 24.57 30.72 20.22
CA GLY A 44 25.17 31.90 19.60
C GLY A 44 25.96 31.62 18.31
N GLY A 45 25.95 30.38 17.80
CA GLY A 45 26.49 30.05 16.47
C GLY A 45 28.00 29.80 16.41
N GLU A 46 28.70 29.70 17.54
CA GLU A 46 30.14 29.38 17.58
C GLU A 46 30.37 27.86 17.47
N LEU A 47 31.14 27.45 16.46
CA LEU A 47 31.61 26.08 16.28
C LEU A 47 33.01 25.91 16.85
N ILE A 48 33.23 24.80 17.55
CA ILE A 48 34.55 24.42 18.06
C ILE A 48 34.86 23.00 17.58
N TYR A 49 35.98 22.85 16.86
CA TYR A 49 36.46 21.58 16.33
C TYR A 49 37.55 20.99 17.22
N PHE A 50 37.39 19.72 17.56
CA PHE A 50 38.34 18.91 18.31
C PHE A 50 38.75 17.68 17.52
N GLU A 51 40.02 17.30 17.68
CA GLU A 51 40.59 16.09 17.11
C GLU A 51 41.31 15.28 18.19
N VAL A 52 41.19 13.96 18.10
CA VAL A 52 41.93 13.03 18.95
C VAL A 52 43.31 12.82 18.34
N ASP A 53 44.36 13.19 19.07
CA ASP A 53 45.73 13.02 18.64
C ASP A 53 46.17 11.53 18.69
N VAL A 54 47.39 11.26 18.23
CA VAL A 54 48.00 9.91 18.27
C VAL A 54 48.18 9.37 19.70
N THR A 55 48.16 10.23 20.72
CA THR A 55 48.28 9.87 22.15
C THR A 55 46.91 9.67 22.82
N GLY A 56 45.82 9.76 22.04
CA GLY A 56 44.46 9.66 22.54
C GLY A 56 44.03 10.87 23.39
N GLN A 57 44.67 12.03 23.26
CA GLN A 57 44.25 13.30 23.86
C GLN A 57 43.32 14.05 22.92
N LEU A 58 42.27 14.64 23.48
CA LEU A 58 41.34 15.49 22.75
C LEU A 58 41.92 16.90 22.67
N MET A 59 42.26 17.36 21.48
CA MET A 59 42.86 18.66 21.22
C MET A 59 41.85 19.59 20.56
N GLU A 60 41.76 20.82 21.05
CA GLU A 60 41.03 21.91 20.39
C GLU A 60 41.84 22.41 19.19
N VAL A 61 41.28 22.30 17.99
CA VAL A 61 41.97 22.61 16.73
C VAL A 61 41.64 24.02 16.27
N GLU A 62 40.34 24.32 16.10
CA GLU A 62 39.90 25.60 15.54
C GLU A 62 38.50 26.02 16.03
N LYS A 63 38.26 27.34 16.04
CA LYS A 63 36.95 27.96 16.31
C LYS A 63 36.47 28.72 15.10
N HIS A 64 35.18 28.61 14.80
CA HIS A 64 34.55 29.29 13.67
C HIS A 64 33.20 29.87 14.08
N GLU A 65 32.98 31.15 13.78
CA GLU A 65 31.72 31.84 14.10
C GLU A 65 30.78 31.79 12.90
N MET A 66 29.61 31.17 13.06
CA MET A 66 28.59 31.09 12.03
C MET A 66 27.79 32.39 11.96
N SER A 67 27.17 32.67 10.80
CA SER A 67 26.31 33.85 10.62
C SER A 67 25.00 33.81 11.42
N GLY A 68 24.70 32.70 12.11
CA GLY A 68 23.50 32.52 12.93
C GLY A 68 23.57 31.23 13.75
N ASP A 69 22.50 30.95 14.50
CA ASP A 69 22.42 29.75 15.32
C ASP A 69 22.39 28.47 14.48
N VAL A 70 23.11 27.46 14.95
CA VAL A 70 23.21 26.14 14.34
C VAL A 70 22.05 25.26 14.81
N ALA A 71 21.26 24.77 13.87
CA ALA A 71 20.10 23.93 14.14
C ALA A 71 20.47 22.44 14.23
N CYS A 72 21.39 21.99 13.39
CA CYS A 72 21.93 20.63 13.38
C CYS A 72 23.31 20.59 12.75
N LEU A 73 24.11 19.57 13.07
CA LEU A 73 25.41 19.35 12.48
C LEU A 73 25.77 17.87 12.50
N ASP A 74 26.52 17.41 11.50
CA ASP A 74 27.00 16.03 11.44
C ASP A 74 28.35 15.91 10.71
N ILE A 75 29.13 14.89 11.06
CA ILE A 75 30.46 14.61 10.50
C ILE A 75 30.44 13.20 9.90
N ALA A 76 30.97 13.06 8.69
CA ALA A 76 31.15 11.73 8.09
C ALA A 76 32.06 10.83 8.95
N PRO A 77 31.87 9.51 8.90
CA PRO A 77 32.84 8.56 9.43
C PRO A 77 34.17 8.74 8.70
N VAL A 78 35.26 8.53 9.43
CA VAL A 78 36.60 8.60 8.86
C VAL A 78 36.83 7.40 7.92
N PRO A 79 37.16 7.62 6.64
CA PRO A 79 37.45 6.53 5.71
C PRO A 79 38.61 5.64 6.16
N GLU A 80 38.61 4.38 5.76
CA GLU A 80 39.75 3.48 5.99
C GLU A 80 41.03 4.06 5.38
N GLY A 81 42.13 3.98 6.12
CA GLY A 81 43.42 4.56 5.72
C GLY A 81 43.55 6.07 5.93
N ARG A 82 42.47 6.80 6.28
CA ARG A 82 42.53 8.22 6.64
C ARG A 82 42.48 8.43 8.15
N GLN A 83 43.06 9.55 8.61
CA GLN A 83 43.00 9.98 10.02
C GLN A 83 41.78 10.84 10.33
N ARG A 84 41.22 11.50 9.31
CA ARG A 84 40.09 12.43 9.44
C ARG A 84 39.10 12.30 8.29
N SER A 85 37.86 12.66 8.56
CA SER A 85 36.88 13.02 7.55
C SER A 85 37.10 14.48 7.15
N ARG A 86 37.02 14.75 5.84
CA ARG A 86 37.22 16.09 5.27
C ARG A 86 36.01 17.00 5.48
N PHE A 87 34.81 16.46 5.55
CA PHE A 87 33.59 17.26 5.41
C PHE A 87 32.78 17.29 6.70
N LEU A 88 32.39 18.51 7.10
CA LEU A 88 31.43 18.82 8.16
C LEU A 88 30.18 19.43 7.52
N ALA A 89 29.01 18.86 7.80
CA ALA A 89 27.74 19.43 7.37
C ALA A 89 27.11 20.24 8.52
N VAL A 90 26.76 21.50 8.25
CA VAL A 90 26.16 22.41 9.24
C VAL A 90 24.83 22.94 8.70
N GLY A 91 23.75 22.67 9.42
CA GLY A 91 22.40 23.19 9.16
C GLY A 91 22.11 24.38 10.06
N SER A 92 21.74 25.50 9.46
CA SER A 92 21.50 26.76 10.18
C SER A 92 20.01 27.14 10.16
N TYR A 93 19.57 27.90 11.15
CA TYR A 93 18.18 28.40 11.21
C TYR A 93 17.83 29.40 10.09
N ASP A 94 18.83 29.88 9.34
CA ASP A 94 18.66 30.69 8.12
C ASP A 94 18.18 29.88 6.90
N LYS A 95 17.82 28.60 7.10
CA LYS A 95 17.39 27.66 6.05
C LYS A 95 18.52 27.33 5.06
N THR A 96 19.77 27.39 5.48
CA THR A 96 20.90 26.95 4.68
C THR A 96 21.61 25.75 5.29
N ILE A 97 22.14 24.90 4.40
CA ILE A 97 23.14 23.89 4.74
C ILE A 97 24.47 24.36 4.19
N ARG A 98 25.51 24.23 4.99
CA ARG A 98 26.88 24.56 4.61
C ARG A 98 27.77 23.34 4.79
N ILE A 99 28.62 23.09 3.81
CA ILE A 99 29.68 22.09 3.90
C ILE A 99 30.96 22.83 4.21
N LEU A 100 31.56 22.50 5.35
CA LEU A 100 32.84 23.03 5.79
C LEU A 100 33.93 21.98 5.61
N SER A 101 35.14 22.41 5.24
CA SER A 101 36.31 21.52 5.23
C SER A 101 36.88 21.35 6.64
N LEU A 102 37.40 20.18 6.95
CA LEU A 102 38.15 19.84 8.16
C LEU A 102 39.60 19.43 7.83
N ASP A 103 40.01 19.55 6.57
CA ASP A 103 41.40 19.36 6.20
C ASP A 103 42.27 20.52 6.73
N PRO A 104 43.55 20.28 7.07
CA PRO A 104 44.41 21.29 7.67
C PRO A 104 44.64 22.54 6.81
N ASP A 105 44.60 22.39 5.48
CA ASP A 105 44.93 23.46 4.53
C ASP A 105 43.80 24.50 4.40
N ASP A 106 42.54 24.07 4.56
CA ASP A 106 41.33 24.88 4.38
C ASP A 106 40.33 24.68 5.53
N CYS A 107 40.81 24.43 6.74
CA CYS A 107 39.99 24.08 7.90
C CYS A 107 38.92 25.14 8.20
N MET A 108 37.70 24.67 8.48
CA MET A 108 36.48 25.44 8.68
C MET A 108 36.08 26.39 7.53
N GLN A 109 36.69 26.28 6.35
CA GLN A 109 36.25 27.06 5.18
C GLN A 109 35.01 26.45 4.55
N THR A 110 34.10 27.32 4.08
CA THR A 110 32.88 26.89 3.40
C THR A 110 33.17 26.46 1.96
N LEU A 111 32.89 25.20 1.65
CA LEU A 111 33.05 24.58 0.33
C LEU A 111 31.77 24.65 -0.51
N GLY A 112 30.60 24.51 0.13
CA GLY A 112 29.31 24.47 -0.56
C GLY A 112 28.17 24.98 0.31
N ILE A 113 27.18 25.62 -0.31
CA ILE A 113 25.97 26.13 0.35
C ILE A 113 24.75 25.69 -0.45
N GLN A 114 23.71 25.21 0.25
CA GLN A 114 22.41 24.91 -0.33
C GLN A 114 21.29 25.51 0.51
N SER A 115 20.36 26.18 -0.16
CA SER A 115 19.13 26.68 0.46
C SER A 115 18.08 25.58 0.58
N LEU A 116 17.40 25.54 1.72
CA LEU A 116 16.28 24.64 2.00
C LEU A 116 14.95 25.40 2.02
N SER A 117 13.86 24.66 1.88
CA SER A 117 12.49 25.20 2.01
C SER A 117 12.15 25.62 3.44
N SER A 118 12.77 24.98 4.44
CA SER A 118 12.61 25.26 5.87
C SER A 118 13.90 24.97 6.64
N ALA A 119 13.95 25.36 7.91
CA ALA A 119 15.12 25.12 8.75
C ALA A 119 15.32 23.61 8.97
N SER A 120 16.58 23.17 8.98
CA SER A 120 16.92 21.78 9.19
C SER A 120 16.97 21.42 10.66
N GLU A 121 16.28 20.35 11.05
CA GLU A 121 16.28 19.90 12.46
C GLU A 121 17.27 18.77 12.72
N SER A 122 17.58 17.97 11.70
CA SER A 122 18.50 16.84 11.75
C SER A 122 19.33 16.76 10.47
N LEU A 123 20.56 16.27 10.59
CA LEU A 123 21.48 16.01 9.48
C LEU A 123 22.15 14.65 9.73
N LEU A 124 22.29 13.84 8.68
CA LEU A 124 23.14 12.65 8.70
C LEU A 124 23.89 12.61 7.38
N PHE A 125 25.21 12.80 7.41
CA PHE A 125 26.12 13.04 6.27
C PHE A 125 25.45 12.95 4.89
N LEU A 126 24.70 14.03 4.60
CA LEU A 126 24.01 14.45 3.37
C LEU A 126 22.69 13.77 2.98
N GLU A 127 22.02 13.30 4.01
CA GLU A 127 20.57 13.30 4.13
C GLU A 127 20.18 14.41 5.10
N VAL A 128 19.36 15.33 4.61
CA VAL A 128 19.00 16.57 5.29
C VAL A 128 17.51 16.55 5.51
N GLN A 129 17.06 17.09 6.63
CA GLN A 129 15.65 17.22 6.93
C GLN A 129 15.18 18.66 6.80
N ALA A 130 13.91 18.83 6.45
CA ALA A 130 13.12 20.04 6.58
C ALA A 130 12.08 19.91 7.72
N SER A 131 11.75 21.01 8.41
CA SER A 131 10.84 21.04 9.57
C SER A 131 9.38 20.69 9.24
N ASN A 132 9.06 20.46 7.97
CA ASN A 132 7.71 20.19 7.46
C ASN A 132 7.46 18.72 7.11
N GLY A 133 8.30 17.79 7.59
CA GLY A 133 8.11 16.36 7.30
C GLY A 133 8.80 15.86 6.03
N VAL A 134 9.53 16.74 5.33
CA VAL A 134 10.25 16.42 4.10
C VAL A 134 11.69 16.03 4.43
N LEU A 135 12.13 14.89 3.89
CA LEU A 135 13.52 14.51 3.83
C LEU A 135 14.10 15.04 2.52
N SER A 136 15.19 15.78 2.55
CA SER A 136 15.97 16.20 1.39
C SER A 136 17.31 15.47 1.36
N ARG A 137 17.48 14.52 0.45
CA ARG A 137 18.75 13.83 0.20
C ARG A 137 19.52 14.57 -0.88
N THR A 138 20.82 14.76 -0.70
CA THR A 138 21.66 15.45 -1.68
C THR A 138 22.98 14.71 -1.87
N VAL A 139 23.41 14.52 -3.11
CA VAL A 139 24.68 13.89 -3.43
C VAL A 139 25.80 14.91 -3.30
N VAL A 140 26.89 14.49 -2.66
CA VAL A 140 28.07 15.33 -2.46
C VAL A 140 29.26 14.79 -3.19
N ASP A 141 29.87 15.68 -3.96
CA ASP A 141 31.14 15.41 -4.58
C ASP A 141 32.23 15.37 -3.50
N MET A 142 32.82 14.19 -3.31
CA MET A 142 33.85 13.94 -2.29
C MET A 142 35.18 14.66 -2.58
N VAL A 143 35.33 15.30 -3.74
CA VAL A 143 36.50 16.11 -4.11
C VAL A 143 36.20 17.60 -3.91
N THR A 144 35.07 18.08 -4.43
CA THR A 144 34.76 19.52 -4.46
C THR A 144 33.90 19.98 -3.29
N GLY A 145 33.18 19.09 -2.61
CA GLY A 145 32.20 19.44 -1.58
C GLY A 145 30.91 20.06 -2.13
N LEU A 146 30.73 20.07 -3.46
CA LEU A 146 29.52 20.59 -4.11
C LEU A 146 28.33 19.65 -3.94
N LEU A 147 27.15 20.25 -3.81
CA LEU A 147 25.87 19.61 -3.55
C LEU A 147 25.09 19.46 -4.86
N SER A 148 24.61 18.26 -5.18
CA SER A 148 23.92 17.95 -6.44
C SER A 148 22.85 16.85 -6.27
N ASP A 149 21.97 16.65 -7.26
CA ASP A 149 20.94 15.59 -7.27
C ASP A 149 20.11 15.53 -5.97
N SER A 150 19.42 16.65 -5.68
CA SER A 150 18.60 16.78 -4.48
C SER A 150 17.22 16.12 -4.67
N ARG A 151 16.86 15.20 -3.77
CA ARG A 151 15.57 14.50 -3.76
C ARG A 151 14.84 14.79 -2.46
N SER A 152 13.55 15.10 -2.53
CA SER A 152 12.82 15.63 -1.37
C SER A 152 11.51 14.89 -1.03
N PRO A 153 11.51 13.58 -0.71
CA PRO A 153 10.29 12.85 -0.37
C PRO A 153 9.65 13.36 0.93
N PHE A 154 8.31 13.37 0.95
CA PHE A 154 7.52 13.64 2.15
C PHE A 154 7.33 12.35 2.97
N LEU A 155 7.77 12.35 4.22
CA LEU A 155 7.80 11.14 5.06
C LEU A 155 6.71 11.09 6.12
N GLY A 156 6.08 12.22 6.43
CA GLY A 156 5.04 12.30 7.44
C GLY A 156 4.85 13.71 7.99
N LEU A 157 3.89 13.87 8.89
CA LEU A 157 3.55 15.16 9.48
C LEU A 157 4.52 15.59 10.59
N ARG A 158 5.30 14.66 11.13
CA ARG A 158 6.33 14.96 12.13
C ARG A 158 7.63 15.33 11.42
N PRO A 159 8.40 16.32 11.91
CA PRO A 159 9.76 16.50 11.46
C PRO A 159 10.52 15.17 11.60
N PRO A 160 11.20 14.68 10.54
CA PRO A 160 11.97 13.47 10.64
C PRO A 160 13.07 13.54 11.73
N LYS A 161 13.79 12.46 11.98
CA LYS A 161 15.03 12.46 12.77
C LYS A 161 15.92 11.38 12.18
N LEU A 162 17.16 11.72 11.89
CA LEU A 162 18.06 10.85 11.14
C LEU A 162 19.05 10.18 12.07
N PHE A 163 19.13 8.86 11.99
CA PHE A 163 20.04 8.06 12.79
C PHE A 163 20.87 7.15 11.88
N PRO A 164 22.21 7.13 12.02
CA PRO A 164 23.04 6.15 11.34
C PRO A 164 22.81 4.78 11.98
N ILE A 165 22.50 3.80 11.14
CA ILE A 165 22.44 2.40 11.56
C ILE A 165 23.27 1.53 10.63
N VAL A 166 23.49 0.29 11.03
CA VAL A 166 24.11 -0.75 10.20
C VAL A 166 23.04 -1.78 9.90
N VAL A 167 22.87 -2.13 8.63
CA VAL A 167 22.03 -3.25 8.20
C VAL A 167 22.80 -4.13 7.21
N ARG A 168 22.92 -5.42 7.50
CA ARG A 168 23.74 -6.40 6.76
C ARG A 168 25.17 -5.95 6.54
N GLY A 169 25.78 -5.36 7.57
CA GLY A 169 27.16 -4.87 7.53
C GLY A 169 27.38 -3.65 6.63
N LYS A 170 26.31 -3.08 6.06
CA LYS A 170 26.35 -1.83 5.29
C LYS A 170 25.74 -0.71 6.10
N ARG A 171 26.29 0.50 5.95
CA ARG A 171 25.70 1.69 6.56
C ARG A 171 24.35 1.98 5.91
N ALA A 172 23.35 2.20 6.75
CA ALA A 172 22.01 2.61 6.38
C ALA A 172 21.60 3.81 7.24
N MET A 173 20.51 4.45 6.84
CA MET A 173 19.89 5.54 7.57
C MET A 173 18.53 5.09 8.09
N LEU A 174 18.26 5.35 9.36
CA LEU A 174 16.94 5.24 9.93
C LEU A 174 16.36 6.64 10.13
N CYS A 175 15.23 6.92 9.49
CA CYS A 175 14.53 8.19 9.56
C CYS A 175 13.23 8.03 10.35
N LEU A 176 13.09 8.74 11.46
CA LEU A 176 11.93 8.65 12.34
C LEU A 176 11.02 9.88 12.16
N SER A 177 9.84 9.69 11.59
CA SER A 177 8.82 10.75 11.44
C SER A 177 7.47 10.26 12.02
N SER A 178 6.36 10.36 11.28
CA SER A 178 5.08 9.72 11.60
C SER A 178 5.13 8.21 11.47
N ARG A 179 6.10 7.67 10.72
CA ARG A 179 6.51 6.27 10.69
C ARG A 179 8.04 6.21 10.62
N PRO A 180 8.66 5.12 11.08
CA PRO A 180 10.07 4.87 10.81
C PRO A 180 10.28 4.51 9.34
N TRP A 181 11.33 5.05 8.73
CA TRP A 181 11.75 4.81 7.35
C TRP A 181 13.20 4.36 7.32
N LEU A 182 13.54 3.43 6.44
CA LEU A 182 14.87 2.88 6.26
C LEU A 182 15.43 3.29 4.91
N GLY A 183 16.48 4.10 4.91
CA GLY A 183 17.28 4.44 3.75
C GLY A 183 18.49 3.51 3.62
N TYR A 184 18.62 2.76 2.52
CA TYR A 184 19.73 1.84 2.32
C TYR A 184 20.11 1.71 0.85
N ILE A 185 21.33 1.25 0.59
CA ILE A 185 21.80 1.00 -0.78
C ILE A 185 21.66 -0.49 -1.12
N HIS A 186 20.85 -0.80 -2.11
CA HIS A 186 20.65 -2.14 -2.66
C HIS A 186 21.01 -2.14 -4.15
N GLN A 187 21.88 -3.07 -4.57
CA GLN A 187 22.32 -3.18 -5.98
C GLN A 187 22.83 -1.86 -6.60
N GLY A 188 23.43 -0.97 -5.80
CA GLY A 188 23.94 0.32 -6.27
C GLY A 188 22.91 1.46 -6.29
N HIS A 189 21.66 1.17 -5.94
CA HIS A 189 20.58 2.15 -5.86
C HIS A 189 20.19 2.42 -4.41
N PHE A 190 19.91 3.67 -4.09
CA PHE A 190 19.37 4.04 -2.80
C PHE A 190 17.86 3.79 -2.79
N LEU A 191 17.39 3.06 -1.78
CA LEU A 191 15.98 2.78 -1.54
C LEU A 191 15.59 3.37 -0.19
N LEU A 192 14.37 3.91 -0.12
CA LEU A 192 13.78 4.43 1.10
C LEU A 192 12.48 3.70 1.38
N THR A 193 12.49 2.77 2.32
CA THR A 193 11.32 1.91 2.62
C THR A 193 10.72 2.24 3.98
N PRO A 194 9.39 2.34 4.11
CA PRO A 194 8.76 2.51 5.42
C PRO A 194 8.86 1.19 6.19
N LEU A 195 9.20 1.26 7.47
CA LEU A 195 9.14 0.12 8.37
C LEU A 195 7.71 -0.02 8.90
N SER A 196 7.16 -1.24 8.86
CA SER A 196 5.86 -1.55 9.46
C SER A 196 5.98 -1.66 10.97
N TYR A 197 6.18 -0.51 11.60
CA TYR A 197 6.34 -0.38 13.04
C TYR A 197 5.61 0.86 13.54
N GLU A 198 5.37 0.90 14.84
CA GLU A 198 4.84 2.11 15.47
C GLU A 198 5.85 3.27 15.44
N THR A 199 5.40 4.45 15.85
CA THR A 199 6.26 5.64 15.84
C THR A 199 7.38 5.51 16.85
N LEU A 200 8.61 5.71 16.41
CA LEU A 200 9.81 5.72 17.26
C LEU A 200 10.28 7.17 17.48
N GLU A 201 10.85 7.45 18.65
CA GLU A 201 11.29 8.80 19.04
C GLU A 201 12.79 9.03 18.89
N PHE A 202 13.56 7.96 19.13
CA PHE A 202 15.02 7.94 19.07
C PHE A 202 15.48 6.52 18.72
N ALA A 203 16.63 6.40 18.06
CA ALA A 203 17.22 5.11 17.74
C ALA A 203 18.76 5.17 17.73
N ALA A 204 19.39 4.03 17.96
CA ALA A 204 20.82 3.84 17.80
C ALA A 204 21.13 2.41 17.34
N SER A 205 22.25 2.23 16.64
CA SER A 205 22.80 0.90 16.37
C SER A 205 23.04 0.14 17.67
N PHE A 206 22.72 -1.15 17.68
CA PHE A 206 22.90 -2.05 18.79
C PHE A 206 23.61 -3.32 18.33
N SER A 207 24.58 -3.79 19.12
CA SER A 207 25.29 -5.04 18.87
C SER A 207 25.58 -5.73 20.20
N SER A 208 25.27 -7.02 20.28
CA SER A 208 25.50 -7.89 21.43
C SER A 208 25.63 -9.35 20.96
N ASP A 209 26.06 -10.25 21.84
CA ASP A 209 26.17 -11.68 21.52
C ASP A 209 24.82 -12.31 21.11
N GLN A 210 23.71 -11.78 21.61
CA GLN A 210 22.34 -12.23 21.27
C GLN A 210 21.80 -11.60 19.99
N CYS A 211 22.32 -10.43 19.62
CA CYS A 211 21.85 -9.63 18.51
C CYS A 211 23.07 -8.96 17.86
N VAL A 212 23.68 -9.67 16.91
CA VAL A 212 24.93 -9.23 16.24
C VAL A 212 24.73 -7.86 15.60
N GLU A 213 23.58 -7.63 14.97
CA GLU A 213 23.24 -6.39 14.29
C GLU A 213 21.77 -6.06 14.52
N GLY A 214 21.51 -5.07 15.36
CA GLY A 214 20.17 -4.60 15.68
C GLY A 214 20.09 -3.09 15.88
N VAL A 215 18.89 -2.64 16.21
CA VAL A 215 18.57 -1.26 16.52
C VAL A 215 17.92 -1.23 17.88
N VAL A 216 18.42 -0.36 18.76
CA VAL A 216 17.73 0.00 19.99
C VAL A 216 16.97 1.29 19.77
N ALA A 217 15.68 1.32 20.10
CA ALA A 217 14.82 2.48 19.91
C ALA A 217 13.89 2.74 21.09
N LEU A 218 13.49 3.99 21.23
CA LEU A 218 12.48 4.43 22.19
C LEU A 218 11.13 4.56 21.47
N ALA A 219 10.11 3.85 21.95
CA ALA A 219 8.74 3.88 21.47
C ALA A 219 7.82 4.32 22.61
N GLY A 220 7.55 5.63 22.70
CA GLY A 220 6.87 6.21 23.86
C GLY A 220 7.64 5.92 25.15
N GLU A 221 7.02 5.18 26.06
CA GLU A 221 7.63 4.81 27.35
C GLU A 221 8.44 3.49 27.30
N ALA A 222 8.45 2.78 26.16
CA ALA A 222 9.11 1.49 26.04
C ALA A 222 10.47 1.60 25.33
N LEU A 223 11.49 0.95 25.90
CA LEU A 223 12.75 0.65 25.20
C LEU A 223 12.59 -0.64 24.43
N ARG A 224 12.89 -0.62 23.13
CA ARG A 224 12.76 -1.78 22.24
C ARG A 224 14.08 -2.07 21.53
N ILE A 225 14.41 -3.35 21.42
CA ILE A 225 15.54 -3.84 20.64
C ILE A 225 14.94 -4.71 19.53
N PHE A 226 15.26 -4.41 18.27
CA PHE A 226 14.77 -5.15 17.12
C PHE A 226 15.83 -5.27 16.03
N THR A 227 15.69 -6.27 15.17
CA THR A 227 16.56 -6.53 14.01
C THR A 227 15.82 -6.24 12.71
N ILE A 228 16.57 -5.96 11.64
CA ILE A 228 16.02 -5.76 10.29
C ILE A 228 16.56 -6.88 9.41
N GLU A 229 15.78 -7.94 9.23
CA GLU A 229 16.26 -9.17 8.58
C GLU A 229 15.95 -9.23 7.08
N ARG A 230 14.70 -8.94 6.71
CA ARG A 230 14.18 -9.03 5.34
C ARG A 230 14.18 -7.66 4.67
N LEU A 231 15.32 -7.33 4.05
CA LEU A 231 15.44 -6.14 3.19
C LEU A 231 14.82 -6.42 1.81
N GLY A 232 13.97 -5.51 1.34
CA GLY A 232 13.36 -5.58 0.00
C GLY A 232 11.92 -6.11 -0.01
N GLU A 233 11.43 -6.66 1.10
CA GLU A 233 10.01 -6.95 1.26
C GLU A 233 9.30 -5.73 1.83
N THR A 234 8.42 -5.14 1.02
CA THR A 234 7.72 -3.90 1.33
C THR A 234 6.45 -4.11 2.13
N PHE A 235 5.82 -5.29 1.99
CA PHE A 235 4.59 -5.63 2.69
C PHE A 235 4.87 -6.53 3.89
N ASN A 236 4.24 -6.18 5.02
CA ASN A 236 4.18 -7.04 6.20
C ASN A 236 2.77 -7.59 6.30
N GLU A 237 2.67 -8.86 6.66
CA GLU A 237 1.39 -9.55 6.83
C GLU A 237 1.20 -10.04 8.26
N THR A 238 -0.07 -10.13 8.66
CA THR A 238 -0.48 -10.83 9.87
C THR A 238 -1.60 -11.75 9.47
N VAL A 239 -1.36 -13.05 9.64
CA VAL A 239 -2.28 -14.09 9.18
C VAL A 239 -3.28 -14.39 10.29
N ILE A 240 -4.57 -14.28 9.96
CA ILE A 240 -5.66 -14.70 10.82
C ILE A 240 -6.28 -15.94 10.17
N PRO A 241 -6.12 -17.13 10.77
CA PRO A 241 -6.63 -18.36 10.18
C PRO A 241 -8.16 -18.33 10.15
N LEU A 242 -8.71 -18.61 8.96
CA LEU A 242 -10.15 -18.74 8.72
C LEU A 242 -10.55 -20.22 8.72
N ARG A 243 -11.86 -20.48 8.74
CA ARG A 243 -12.39 -21.86 8.82
C ARG A 243 -12.63 -22.46 7.44
N TYR A 244 -13.13 -21.64 6.50
CA TYR A 244 -13.37 -22.00 5.11
C TYR A 244 -12.77 -20.93 4.17
N THR A 245 -12.85 -21.15 2.85
CA THR A 245 -12.37 -20.17 1.87
C THR A 245 -13.19 -18.88 1.92
N PRO A 246 -12.58 -17.70 2.14
CA PRO A 246 -13.30 -16.43 2.15
C PRO A 246 -13.77 -16.06 0.74
N MET A 247 -15.07 -15.81 0.59
CA MET A 247 -15.69 -15.46 -0.70
C MET A 247 -15.81 -13.95 -0.90
N LYS A 248 -16.13 -13.22 0.16
CA LYS A 248 -16.28 -11.76 0.17
C LYS A 248 -16.24 -11.25 1.60
N PHE A 249 -15.89 -9.98 1.78
CA PHE A 249 -16.12 -9.28 3.05
C PHE A 249 -16.74 -7.92 2.82
N VAL A 250 -17.40 -7.40 3.85
CA VAL A 250 -17.96 -6.05 3.89
C VAL A 250 -17.59 -5.36 5.20
N LEU A 251 -17.46 -4.04 5.16
CA LEU A 251 -17.13 -3.24 6.34
C LEU A 251 -18.40 -2.83 7.08
N GLN A 252 -18.43 -3.07 8.39
CA GLN A 252 -19.47 -2.52 9.25
C GLN A 252 -19.32 -0.99 9.31
N PRO A 253 -20.38 -0.19 9.03
CA PRO A 253 -20.21 1.25 8.81
C PRO A 253 -19.63 2.05 9.98
N LYS A 254 -19.96 1.70 11.23
CA LYS A 254 -19.64 2.46 12.45
C LYS A 254 -18.23 2.17 13.00
N ARG A 255 -17.93 0.91 13.30
CA ARG A 255 -16.67 0.45 13.92
C ARG A 255 -15.66 -0.09 12.92
N LYS A 256 -16.03 -0.24 11.64
CA LYS A 256 -15.17 -0.80 10.58
C LYS A 256 -14.70 -2.23 10.89
N LEU A 257 -15.55 -3.01 11.57
CA LEU A 257 -15.35 -4.45 11.70
C LEU A 257 -15.53 -5.12 10.33
N LEU A 258 -14.80 -6.20 10.09
CA LEU A 258 -14.89 -7.00 8.88
C LEU A 258 -15.96 -8.07 9.06
N VAL A 259 -16.96 -8.08 8.19
CA VAL A 259 -17.92 -9.17 8.08
C VAL A 259 -17.51 -10.02 6.88
N VAL A 260 -16.96 -11.20 7.13
CA VAL A 260 -16.44 -12.13 6.13
C VAL A 260 -17.45 -13.26 5.92
N ILE A 261 -17.71 -13.60 4.67
CA ILE A 261 -18.45 -14.82 4.32
C ILE A 261 -17.45 -15.86 3.80
N GLU A 262 -17.50 -17.06 4.36
CA GLU A 262 -16.59 -18.16 4.04
C GLU A 262 -17.42 -19.35 3.53
N SER A 263 -16.98 -20.03 2.47
CA SER A 263 -17.70 -21.16 1.86
C SER A 263 -16.76 -22.14 1.17
N ASP A 264 -16.90 -23.42 1.46
CA ASP A 264 -16.18 -24.51 0.77
C ASP A 264 -17.14 -25.57 0.22
N GLN A 265 -16.85 -26.04 -0.99
CA GLN A 265 -17.49 -27.22 -1.58
C GLN A 265 -16.72 -28.49 -1.18
N GLY A 266 -17.43 -29.58 -0.93
CA GLY A 266 -16.82 -30.83 -0.49
C GLY A 266 -16.23 -30.74 0.91
N ALA A 267 -16.85 -29.97 1.79
CA ALA A 267 -16.40 -29.75 3.16
C ALA A 267 -17.50 -30.13 4.17
N PHE A 268 -17.09 -30.68 5.31
CA PHE A 268 -17.97 -30.86 6.47
C PHE A 268 -18.08 -29.58 7.29
N THR A 269 -19.25 -29.37 7.89
CA THR A 269 -19.47 -28.31 8.89
C THR A 269 -18.60 -28.55 10.13
N ALA A 270 -18.37 -27.50 10.93
CA ALA A 270 -17.59 -27.64 12.16
C ALA A 270 -18.21 -28.65 13.15
N GLU A 271 -19.54 -28.66 13.25
CA GLU A 271 -20.27 -29.59 14.13
C GLU A 271 -20.10 -31.05 13.67
N GLU A 272 -20.19 -31.32 12.36
CA GLU A 272 -19.96 -32.67 11.81
C GLU A 272 -18.51 -33.13 12.04
N ARG A 273 -17.52 -32.22 11.92
CA ARG A 273 -16.10 -32.52 12.18
C ARG A 273 -15.85 -32.85 13.66
N GLU A 274 -16.44 -32.09 14.57
CA GLU A 274 -16.32 -32.35 16.01
C GLU A 274 -17.02 -33.64 16.43
N ALA A 275 -18.13 -33.99 15.78
CA ALA A 275 -18.80 -35.27 16.00
C ALA A 275 -17.92 -36.44 15.55
N ALA A 276 -17.33 -36.37 14.35
CA ALA A 276 -16.45 -37.41 13.83
C ALA A 276 -15.21 -37.64 14.73
N LYS A 277 -14.62 -36.57 15.27
CA LYS A 277 -13.48 -36.66 16.20
C LYS A 277 -13.79 -37.33 17.54
N LYS A 278 -15.07 -37.39 17.95
CA LYS A 278 -15.45 -38.10 19.18
C LYS A 278 -15.54 -39.61 18.97
N ASP A 279 -15.69 -40.05 17.72
CA ASP A 279 -15.79 -41.46 17.34
C ASP A 279 -14.42 -42.06 16.93
N GLU A 280 -13.39 -41.24 16.70
CA GLU A 280 -12.01 -41.67 16.43
C GLU A 280 -11.17 -41.82 17.70
N ASP A 281 -10.28 -42.83 17.73
CA ASP A 281 -9.34 -43.08 18.83
C ASP A 281 -8.40 -41.86 19.03
N LYS A 282 -8.27 -41.41 20.27
CA LYS A 282 -7.51 -40.19 20.69
C LYS A 282 -5.99 -40.22 20.43
N ASP A 283 -5.49 -41.24 19.74
CA ASP A 283 -4.06 -41.50 19.54
C ASP A 283 -3.53 -41.04 18.17
N ASP A 284 -4.29 -40.28 17.37
CA ASP A 284 -3.77 -39.71 16.12
C ASP A 284 -2.78 -38.56 16.41
N PRO A 285 -1.47 -38.71 16.09
CA PRO A 285 -0.44 -37.78 16.54
C PRO A 285 -0.36 -36.47 15.71
N LEU A 286 -1.25 -36.26 14.73
CA LEU A 286 -1.08 -35.21 13.73
C LEU A 286 -2.32 -34.29 13.65
N SER A 287 -2.09 -32.98 13.68
CA SER A 287 -3.15 -31.95 13.64
C SER A 287 -3.75 -31.78 12.24
N ASP A 288 -5.02 -31.37 12.18
CA ASP A 288 -5.73 -30.98 10.94
C ASP A 288 -4.96 -29.91 10.13
N GLU A 289 -4.10 -29.12 10.77
CA GLU A 289 -3.24 -28.13 10.10
C GLU A 289 -2.21 -28.76 9.15
N HIS A 290 -1.75 -29.99 9.43
CA HIS A 290 -0.77 -30.68 8.59
C HIS A 290 -1.40 -31.53 7.49
N TYR A 291 -2.54 -32.17 7.74
CA TYR A 291 -3.20 -33.07 6.78
C TYR A 291 -4.37 -32.41 6.01
N GLY A 292 -4.78 -31.23 6.45
CA GLY A 292 -6.01 -30.59 5.99
C GLY A 292 -7.25 -31.26 6.59
N TYR A 293 -8.38 -30.57 6.45
CA TYR A 293 -9.65 -31.09 6.93
C TYR A 293 -10.17 -32.25 6.08
N PRO A 294 -10.92 -33.20 6.68
CA PRO A 294 -11.58 -34.25 5.94
C PRO A 294 -12.51 -33.64 4.88
N LYS A 295 -12.42 -34.17 3.65
CA LYS A 295 -13.26 -33.74 2.53
C LYS A 295 -14.54 -34.55 2.49
N ALA A 296 -15.65 -33.86 2.35
CA ALA A 296 -16.96 -34.43 2.12
C ALA A 296 -17.17 -34.76 0.64
N GLU A 297 -18.31 -35.39 0.33
CA GLU A 297 -18.78 -35.58 -1.04
C GLU A 297 -18.96 -34.23 -1.75
N SER A 298 -18.83 -34.23 -3.08
CA SER A 298 -18.79 -32.99 -3.88
C SER A 298 -20.09 -32.19 -3.90
N ASP A 299 -21.20 -32.76 -3.42
CA ASP A 299 -22.49 -32.10 -3.30
C ASP A 299 -22.73 -31.44 -1.93
N LYS A 300 -21.86 -31.70 -0.95
CA LYS A 300 -21.86 -31.06 0.37
C LYS A 300 -21.13 -29.73 0.36
N TRP A 301 -21.64 -28.80 1.14
CA TRP A 301 -21.12 -27.46 1.35
C TRP A 301 -21.09 -27.15 2.84
N ALA A 302 -20.06 -26.41 3.24
CA ALA A 302 -19.96 -25.79 4.54
C ALA A 302 -19.67 -24.31 4.37
N SER A 303 -20.33 -23.46 5.17
CA SER A 303 -20.19 -22.02 5.07
C SER A 303 -20.50 -21.34 6.38
N CYS A 304 -19.86 -20.21 6.63
CA CYS A 304 -20.11 -19.41 7.82
C CYS A 304 -20.01 -17.90 7.53
N ILE A 305 -20.59 -17.12 8.45
CA ILE A 305 -20.49 -15.67 8.50
C ILE A 305 -19.68 -15.31 9.74
N ARG A 306 -18.56 -14.62 9.55
CA ARG A 306 -17.63 -14.22 10.62
C ARG A 306 -17.59 -12.70 10.76
N ILE A 307 -17.66 -12.21 11.99
CA ILE A 307 -17.30 -10.82 12.32
C ILE A 307 -15.94 -10.80 12.99
N LEU A 308 -15.01 -10.08 12.40
CA LEU A 308 -13.62 -9.98 12.80
C LEU A 308 -13.26 -8.51 13.09
N ASP A 309 -12.52 -8.28 14.17
CA ASP A 309 -11.86 -7.00 14.40
C ASP A 309 -10.46 -7.01 13.75
N PRO A 310 -10.23 -6.25 12.67
CA PRO A 310 -8.94 -6.24 11.97
C PRO A 310 -7.78 -5.69 12.80
N LYS A 311 -8.06 -4.94 13.88
CA LYS A 311 -6.99 -4.37 14.72
C LYS A 311 -6.45 -5.35 15.74
N THR A 312 -7.33 -6.19 16.30
CA THR A 312 -6.97 -7.15 17.35
C THR A 312 -6.81 -8.57 16.83
N GLY A 313 -7.33 -8.85 15.63
CA GLY A 313 -7.38 -10.20 15.06
C GLY A 313 -8.44 -11.11 15.68
N ASN A 314 -9.26 -10.58 16.60
CA ASN A 314 -10.24 -11.38 17.32
C ASN A 314 -11.56 -11.49 16.55
N THR A 315 -12.10 -12.70 16.49
CA THR A 315 -13.46 -12.95 16.00
C THR A 315 -14.46 -12.62 17.10
N THR A 316 -15.43 -11.74 16.82
CA THR A 316 -16.49 -11.37 17.79
C THR A 316 -17.75 -12.18 17.63
N CYS A 317 -18.04 -12.64 16.41
CA CYS A 317 -19.21 -13.47 16.11
C CYS A 317 -18.87 -14.44 14.98
N LEU A 318 -19.34 -15.68 15.13
CA LEU A 318 -19.22 -16.73 14.12
C LEU A 318 -20.57 -17.42 14.01
N LEU A 319 -21.18 -17.37 12.83
CA LEU A 319 -22.48 -17.98 12.55
C LEU A 319 -22.31 -19.02 11.44
N GLU A 320 -22.46 -20.29 11.79
CA GLU A 320 -22.43 -21.40 10.84
C GLU A 320 -23.75 -21.51 10.08
N LEU A 321 -23.66 -21.65 8.75
CA LEU A 321 -24.80 -21.97 7.92
C LEU A 321 -24.99 -23.49 7.89
N GLN A 322 -26.23 -23.90 8.05
CA GLN A 322 -26.62 -25.30 8.15
C GLN A 322 -27.31 -25.77 6.87
N ASP A 323 -27.69 -27.05 6.81
CA ASP A 323 -28.50 -27.61 5.73
C ASP A 323 -27.89 -27.51 4.32
N ASN A 324 -26.57 -27.71 4.20
CA ASN A 324 -25.87 -27.72 2.91
C ASN A 324 -26.03 -26.39 2.15
N GLU A 325 -25.95 -25.28 2.88
CA GLU A 325 -26.12 -23.93 2.37
C GLU A 325 -24.79 -23.17 2.34
N ALA A 326 -24.48 -22.54 1.20
CA ALA A 326 -23.25 -21.79 0.99
C ALA A 326 -23.53 -20.32 0.71
N ALA A 327 -22.73 -19.42 1.31
CA ALA A 327 -22.78 -17.99 1.05
C ALA A 327 -21.88 -17.58 -0.13
N PHE A 328 -22.40 -16.73 -1.02
CA PHE A 328 -21.69 -16.29 -2.22
C PHE A 328 -21.59 -14.76 -2.32
N SER A 329 -22.53 -14.03 -1.73
CA SER A 329 -22.55 -12.58 -1.82
C SER A 329 -22.99 -11.95 -0.51
N GLY A 330 -22.49 -10.74 -0.28
CA GLY A 330 -22.82 -9.94 0.90
C GLY A 330 -22.77 -8.45 0.59
N CYS A 331 -23.69 -7.69 1.16
CA CYS A 331 -23.67 -6.23 1.18
C CYS A 331 -24.35 -5.69 2.45
N THR A 332 -24.10 -4.42 2.78
CA THR A 332 -24.84 -3.71 3.82
C THR A 332 -25.85 -2.77 3.19
N VAL A 333 -27.10 -2.79 3.64
CA VAL A 333 -28.19 -1.98 3.07
C VAL A 333 -28.83 -1.12 4.16
N ASN A 334 -28.99 0.17 3.86
CA ASN A 334 -29.90 1.04 4.60
C ASN A 334 -31.22 1.12 3.84
N PHE A 335 -32.24 0.41 4.32
CA PHE A 335 -33.57 0.45 3.73
C PHE A 335 -34.28 1.79 4.01
N HIS A 336 -35.32 2.12 3.23
CA HIS A 336 -36.15 3.30 3.49
C HIS A 336 -36.78 3.27 4.88
N ASP A 337 -37.22 2.08 5.30
CA ASP A 337 -37.64 1.84 6.66
C ASP A 337 -36.40 1.84 7.58
N LYS A 338 -36.32 2.86 8.43
CA LYS A 338 -35.18 3.07 9.32
C LYS A 338 -35.31 2.35 10.66
N GLU A 339 -36.34 1.51 10.85
CA GLU A 339 -36.60 0.80 12.10
C GLU A 339 -35.35 0.08 12.66
N TYR A 340 -34.59 -0.59 11.79
CA TYR A 340 -33.43 -1.40 12.20
C TYR A 340 -32.06 -0.77 11.88
N GLY A 341 -32.03 0.40 11.22
CA GLY A 341 -30.78 1.00 10.74
C GLY A 341 -30.15 0.23 9.58
N THR A 342 -28.81 0.11 9.57
CA THR A 342 -28.09 -0.68 8.56
C THR A 342 -28.27 -2.17 8.82
N LEU A 343 -28.66 -2.91 7.79
CA LEU A 343 -28.78 -4.36 7.80
C LEU A 343 -27.68 -5.00 6.95
N LEU A 344 -27.38 -6.27 7.26
CA LEU A 344 -26.48 -7.12 6.47
C LEU A 344 -27.32 -8.10 5.65
N ASP A 345 -27.11 -8.06 4.34
CA ASP A 345 -27.83 -8.87 3.38
C ASP A 345 -26.85 -9.90 2.81
N VAL A 346 -27.14 -11.19 2.98
CA VAL A 346 -26.27 -12.30 2.55
C VAL A 346 -27.02 -13.21 1.59
N GLY A 347 -26.46 -13.37 0.40
CA GLY A 347 -26.97 -14.23 -0.65
C GLY A 347 -26.36 -15.63 -0.54
N THR A 348 -27.22 -16.64 -0.44
CA THR A 348 -26.84 -18.03 -0.24
C THR A 348 -27.52 -18.97 -1.24
N ALA A 349 -26.96 -20.16 -1.43
CA ALA A 349 -27.59 -21.24 -2.18
C ALA A 349 -27.43 -22.59 -1.48
N LYS A 350 -28.47 -23.41 -1.57
CA LYS A 350 -28.55 -24.74 -0.98
C LYS A 350 -28.36 -25.83 -2.04
N GLY A 351 -27.47 -26.78 -1.75
CA GLY A 351 -27.20 -27.94 -2.62
C GLY A 351 -26.81 -27.53 -4.05
N LEU A 352 -25.90 -26.56 -4.17
CA LEU A 352 -25.40 -26.08 -5.46
C LEU A 352 -24.44 -27.12 -6.05
N GLN A 353 -24.68 -27.56 -7.27
CA GLN A 353 -23.76 -28.41 -8.03
C GLN A 353 -23.37 -27.71 -9.33
N PHE A 354 -22.09 -27.77 -9.70
CA PHE A 354 -21.59 -27.17 -10.95
C PHE A 354 -21.57 -28.17 -12.13
N THR A 355 -21.25 -29.43 -11.86
CA THR A 355 -21.02 -30.50 -12.86
C THR A 355 -21.99 -31.65 -12.60
N PRO A 356 -22.55 -32.32 -13.63
CA PRO A 356 -22.40 -32.12 -15.08
C PRO A 356 -23.24 -30.97 -15.67
N ARG A 357 -24.26 -30.50 -14.95
CA ARG A 357 -24.99 -29.28 -15.27
C ARG A 357 -25.25 -28.51 -13.98
N ARG A 358 -25.15 -27.19 -14.05
CA ARG A 358 -25.43 -26.33 -12.90
C ARG A 358 -26.85 -26.56 -12.40
N SER A 359 -26.99 -27.00 -11.16
CA SER A 359 -28.28 -27.23 -10.49
C SER A 359 -28.21 -26.72 -9.06
N LEU A 360 -29.37 -26.35 -8.51
CA LEU A 360 -29.48 -25.93 -7.11
C LEU A 360 -30.81 -26.43 -6.53
N THR A 361 -30.85 -26.63 -5.21
CA THR A 361 -32.09 -26.99 -4.52
C THR A 361 -32.94 -25.75 -4.25
N ALA A 362 -32.33 -24.69 -3.71
CA ALA A 362 -32.98 -23.40 -3.47
C ALA A 362 -31.93 -22.30 -3.30
N GLY A 363 -32.26 -21.06 -3.67
CA GLY A 363 -31.48 -19.88 -3.31
C GLY A 363 -32.17 -19.12 -2.17
N PHE A 364 -31.39 -18.41 -1.35
CA PHE A 364 -31.94 -17.57 -0.29
C PHE A 364 -31.22 -16.23 -0.18
N ILE A 365 -31.93 -15.24 0.34
CA ILE A 365 -31.37 -13.99 0.82
C ILE A 365 -31.69 -13.90 2.32
N HIS A 366 -30.65 -13.92 3.14
CA HIS A 366 -30.73 -13.72 4.58
C HIS A 366 -30.56 -12.24 4.90
N ILE A 367 -31.38 -11.74 5.82
CA ILE A 367 -31.26 -10.39 6.35
C ILE A 367 -30.92 -10.48 7.82
N TYR A 368 -29.77 -9.91 8.20
CA TYR A 368 -29.28 -9.87 9.56
C TYR A 368 -29.27 -8.45 10.10
N ARG A 369 -29.64 -8.31 11.36
CA ARG A 369 -29.51 -7.09 12.15
C ARG A 369 -28.21 -7.12 12.93
N PHE A 370 -27.48 -6.01 12.90
CA PHE A 370 -26.32 -5.81 13.77
C PHE A 370 -26.76 -5.51 15.21
N LEU A 371 -26.24 -6.27 16.16
CA LEU A 371 -26.38 -6.05 17.61
C LEU A 371 -25.04 -5.63 18.23
N GLU A 372 -25.07 -5.11 19.46
CA GLU A 372 -23.87 -4.76 20.24
C GLU A 372 -22.84 -3.92 19.46
N ASP A 373 -23.31 -2.84 18.82
CA ASP A 373 -22.50 -1.97 17.93
C ASP A 373 -21.85 -2.69 16.73
N GLY A 374 -22.45 -3.80 16.29
CA GLY A 374 -22.01 -4.60 15.15
C GLY A 374 -21.08 -5.76 15.50
N ARG A 375 -20.99 -6.15 16.77
CA ARG A 375 -20.18 -7.30 17.21
C ARG A 375 -20.88 -8.64 17.02
N SER A 376 -22.21 -8.64 17.00
CA SER A 376 -23.06 -9.83 16.83
C SER A 376 -24.16 -9.60 15.79
N LEU A 377 -24.71 -10.71 15.29
CA LEU A 377 -25.76 -10.73 14.27
C LEU A 377 -27.00 -11.44 14.80
N GLU A 378 -28.16 -10.89 14.47
CA GLU A 378 -29.47 -11.50 14.70
C GLU A 378 -30.17 -11.68 13.36
N LEU A 379 -30.63 -12.90 13.05
CA LEU A 379 -31.37 -13.17 11.82
C LEU A 379 -32.78 -12.57 11.93
N LEU A 380 -33.14 -11.69 11.01
CA LEU A 380 -34.51 -11.14 10.92
C LEU A 380 -35.42 -12.08 10.13
N HIS A 381 -35.04 -12.40 8.89
CA HIS A 381 -35.78 -13.36 8.08
C HIS A 381 -34.93 -13.92 6.93
N LYS A 382 -35.37 -15.06 6.40
CA LYS A 382 -34.81 -15.75 5.24
C LYS A 382 -35.83 -15.74 4.09
N THR A 383 -35.46 -15.17 2.95
CA THR A 383 -36.34 -15.11 1.77
C THR A 383 -35.84 -16.06 0.69
N GLN A 384 -36.68 -17.02 0.27
CA GLN A 384 -36.35 -17.94 -0.82
C GLN A 384 -36.45 -17.27 -2.19
N VAL A 385 -35.53 -17.62 -3.09
CA VAL A 385 -35.43 -17.14 -4.47
C VAL A 385 -35.13 -18.30 -5.44
N GLU A 386 -35.42 -18.14 -6.73
CA GLU A 386 -35.34 -19.26 -7.71
C GLU A 386 -33.93 -19.57 -8.23
N GLY A 387 -32.92 -18.74 -7.93
CA GLY A 387 -31.55 -18.92 -8.41
C GLY A 387 -30.52 -18.45 -7.38
N VAL A 388 -29.23 -18.53 -7.72
CA VAL A 388 -28.16 -18.08 -6.81
C VAL A 388 -28.02 -16.56 -6.85
N PRO A 389 -28.21 -15.86 -5.72
CA PRO A 389 -27.94 -14.43 -5.62
C PRO A 389 -26.43 -14.17 -5.53
N LEU A 390 -25.76 -13.97 -6.67
CA LEU A 390 -24.30 -13.74 -6.74
C LEU A 390 -23.90 -12.27 -6.56
N ALA A 391 -24.81 -11.35 -6.84
CA ALA A 391 -24.56 -9.92 -6.69
C ALA A 391 -25.66 -9.27 -5.85
N LEU A 392 -25.25 -8.57 -4.79
CA LEU A 392 -26.13 -7.78 -3.94
C LEU A 392 -25.54 -6.37 -3.82
N SER A 393 -26.40 -5.35 -3.92
CA SER A 393 -25.98 -3.96 -3.78
C SER A 393 -27.12 -3.09 -3.25
N GLN A 394 -26.77 -2.05 -2.50
CA GLN A 394 -27.73 -1.05 -2.06
C GLN A 394 -28.02 -0.07 -3.20
N PHE A 395 -29.30 0.22 -3.45
CA PHE A 395 -29.68 1.30 -4.37
C PHE A 395 -30.86 2.08 -3.81
N GLN A 396 -30.64 3.38 -3.57
CA GLN A 396 -31.69 4.35 -3.20
C GLN A 396 -32.66 3.84 -2.11
N GLY A 397 -32.13 3.26 -1.02
CA GLY A 397 -32.97 2.77 0.09
C GLY A 397 -33.60 1.39 -0.10
N ARG A 398 -33.16 0.63 -1.10
CA ARG A 398 -33.63 -0.72 -1.42
C ARG A 398 -32.45 -1.66 -1.69
N LEU A 399 -32.73 -2.95 -1.69
CA LEU A 399 -31.78 -3.99 -2.10
C LEU A 399 -31.94 -4.28 -3.60
N LEU A 400 -30.84 -4.21 -4.34
CA LEU A 400 -30.71 -4.82 -5.67
C LEU A 400 -30.08 -6.19 -5.53
N ALA A 401 -30.69 -7.19 -6.18
CA ALA A 401 -30.18 -8.55 -6.22
C ALA A 401 -30.11 -9.07 -7.66
N GLY A 402 -28.94 -9.55 -8.05
CA GLY A 402 -28.69 -10.30 -9.28
C GLY A 402 -28.82 -11.79 -9.01
N ILE A 403 -29.90 -12.39 -9.52
CA ILE A 403 -30.29 -13.78 -9.28
C ILE A 403 -30.30 -14.50 -10.62
N GLY A 404 -29.18 -15.16 -10.97
CA GLY A 404 -28.99 -15.66 -12.34
C GLY A 404 -29.08 -14.49 -13.35
N PRO A 405 -29.88 -14.59 -14.42
CA PRO A 405 -30.10 -13.51 -15.41
C PRO A 405 -31.10 -12.43 -14.97
N VAL A 406 -31.53 -12.45 -13.72
CA VAL A 406 -32.63 -11.62 -13.26
C VAL A 406 -32.15 -10.58 -12.26
N LEU A 407 -32.30 -9.30 -12.60
CA LEU A 407 -32.10 -8.18 -11.67
C LEU A 407 -33.41 -7.85 -10.96
N ARG A 408 -33.41 -7.86 -9.63
CA ARG A 408 -34.60 -7.62 -8.81
C ARG A 408 -34.39 -6.50 -7.80
N PHE A 409 -35.46 -5.74 -7.59
CA PHE A 409 -35.57 -4.78 -6.50
C PHE A 409 -36.36 -5.38 -5.35
N TYR A 410 -35.78 -5.32 -4.17
CA TYR A 410 -36.40 -5.74 -2.93
C TYR A 410 -36.53 -4.58 -1.95
N ASP A 411 -37.67 -4.55 -1.29
CA ASP A 411 -37.94 -3.70 -0.13
C ASP A 411 -38.03 -4.58 1.12
N LEU A 412 -37.76 -3.99 2.27
CA LEU A 412 -37.79 -4.71 3.54
C LEU A 412 -39.25 -5.03 3.90
N GLY A 413 -39.52 -6.28 4.28
CA GLY A 413 -40.81 -6.70 4.80
C GLY A 413 -40.64 -7.44 6.12
N LYS A 414 -41.68 -7.46 6.97
CA LYS A 414 -41.57 -8.02 8.33
C LYS A 414 -41.22 -9.52 8.39
N ARG A 415 -41.54 -10.29 7.34
CA ARG A 415 -41.33 -11.75 7.29
C ARG A 415 -40.51 -12.22 6.10
N ARG A 416 -40.38 -11.39 5.07
CA ARG A 416 -39.67 -11.67 3.82
C ARG A 416 -39.46 -10.37 3.05
N LEU A 417 -38.47 -10.38 2.16
CA LEU A 417 -38.28 -9.29 1.20
C LEU A 417 -39.47 -9.20 0.24
N LEU A 418 -39.87 -7.97 -0.06
CA LEU A 418 -40.97 -7.68 -0.97
C LEU A 418 -40.41 -7.32 -2.35
N ARG A 419 -40.61 -8.19 -3.34
CA ARG A 419 -40.24 -7.91 -4.73
C ARG A 419 -41.06 -6.73 -5.26
N LYS A 420 -40.39 -5.65 -5.64
CA LYS A 420 -41.00 -4.43 -6.22
C LYS A 420 -40.94 -4.40 -7.74
N TYR A 421 -39.82 -4.85 -8.29
CA TYR A 421 -39.56 -4.86 -9.72
C TYR A 421 -38.59 -5.98 -10.09
N GLU A 422 -38.66 -6.42 -11.35
CA GLU A 422 -37.86 -7.50 -11.90
C GLU A 422 -37.57 -7.24 -13.38
N ASN A 423 -36.29 -7.36 -13.77
CA ASN A 423 -35.85 -7.35 -15.16
C ASN A 423 -35.13 -8.65 -15.50
N LYS A 424 -35.54 -9.30 -16.61
CA LYS A 424 -35.02 -10.58 -17.12
C LYS A 424 -34.28 -10.44 -18.47
N LEU A 425 -33.96 -9.21 -18.88
CA LEU A 425 -33.37 -8.93 -20.18
C LEU A 425 -31.85 -9.21 -20.22
N PHE A 426 -31.23 -9.66 -19.13
CA PHE A 426 -29.81 -9.96 -19.11
C PHE A 426 -29.54 -11.34 -19.73
N PRO A 427 -28.46 -11.49 -20.55
CA PRO A 427 -28.22 -12.72 -21.30
C PRO A 427 -27.90 -13.93 -20.42
N ASN A 428 -26.98 -13.80 -19.47
CA ASN A 428 -26.47 -14.89 -18.65
C ASN A 428 -26.53 -14.53 -17.16
N THR A 429 -25.57 -14.97 -16.35
CA THR A 429 -25.62 -14.76 -14.90
C THR A 429 -25.04 -13.41 -14.52
N ILE A 430 -25.78 -12.63 -13.73
CA ILE A 430 -25.30 -11.39 -13.11
C ILE A 430 -24.33 -11.75 -11.98
N VAL A 431 -23.08 -11.29 -12.09
CA VAL A 431 -22.00 -11.55 -11.12
C VAL A 431 -21.56 -10.30 -10.36
N SER A 432 -21.87 -9.11 -10.89
CA SER A 432 -21.55 -7.84 -10.22
C SER A 432 -22.66 -6.81 -10.39
N ILE A 433 -22.90 -6.02 -9.35
CA ILE A 433 -23.79 -4.86 -9.39
C ILE A 433 -23.06 -3.70 -8.71
N GLN A 434 -22.78 -2.65 -9.47
CA GLN A 434 -22.28 -1.38 -8.95
C GLN A 434 -23.36 -0.32 -9.16
N THR A 435 -23.43 0.64 -8.25
CA THR A 435 -24.43 1.70 -8.30
C THR A 435 -23.78 3.03 -8.04
N TYR A 436 -24.12 4.03 -8.85
CA TYR A 436 -23.65 5.38 -8.62
C TYR A 436 -24.75 6.36 -9.02
N ARG A 437 -25.19 7.17 -8.04
CA ARG A 437 -26.33 8.10 -8.16
C ARG A 437 -27.61 7.42 -8.66
N ASP A 438 -27.98 7.62 -9.91
CA ASP A 438 -29.18 7.11 -10.56
C ASP A 438 -28.91 6.02 -11.60
N ARG A 439 -27.63 5.65 -11.81
CA ARG A 439 -27.19 4.59 -12.71
C ARG A 439 -26.86 3.31 -11.96
N ILE A 440 -27.16 2.19 -12.60
CA ILE A 440 -26.87 0.84 -12.14
C ILE A 440 -26.01 0.18 -13.22
N TYR A 441 -24.85 -0.33 -12.83
CA TYR A 441 -23.90 -1.00 -13.71
C TYR A 441 -23.94 -2.49 -13.36
N VAL A 442 -24.38 -3.30 -14.31
CA VAL A 442 -24.61 -4.74 -14.12
C VAL A 442 -23.57 -5.51 -14.90
N GLY A 443 -22.73 -6.26 -14.19
CA GLY A 443 -21.75 -7.16 -14.80
C GLY A 443 -22.35 -8.54 -15.04
N ASP A 444 -22.40 -8.95 -16.30
CA ASP A 444 -22.73 -10.30 -16.75
C ASP A 444 -21.47 -11.18 -16.74
N THR A 445 -21.64 -12.47 -16.46
CA THR A 445 -20.52 -13.43 -16.39
C THR A 445 -19.79 -13.62 -17.71
N GLN A 446 -20.41 -13.32 -18.85
CA GLN A 446 -19.86 -13.56 -20.19
C GLN A 446 -20.04 -12.35 -21.12
N GLU A 447 -21.12 -11.58 -20.97
CA GLU A 447 -21.48 -10.46 -21.85
C GLU A 447 -21.12 -9.09 -21.24
N SER A 448 -20.00 -9.00 -20.51
CA SER A 448 -19.45 -7.74 -19.99
C SER A 448 -20.47 -6.91 -19.18
N PHE A 449 -20.42 -5.58 -19.26
CA PHE A 449 -21.29 -4.67 -18.52
C PHE A 449 -22.53 -4.22 -19.30
N HIS A 450 -23.64 -4.11 -18.57
CA HIS A 450 -24.90 -3.56 -19.02
C HIS A 450 -25.29 -2.37 -18.14
N TYR A 451 -25.68 -1.28 -18.79
CA TYR A 451 -25.90 0.01 -18.18
C TYR A 451 -27.39 0.29 -18.06
N CYS A 452 -27.82 0.44 -16.81
CA CYS A 452 -29.21 0.47 -16.46
C CYS A 452 -29.57 1.78 -15.77
N LYS A 453 -30.76 2.30 -16.08
CA LYS A 453 -31.37 3.40 -15.33
C LYS A 453 -32.77 3.02 -14.93
N TYR A 454 -33.10 3.31 -13.68
CA TYR A 454 -34.40 3.02 -13.11
C TYR A 454 -35.25 4.28 -13.05
N ARG A 455 -36.42 4.25 -13.68
CA ARG A 455 -37.43 5.30 -13.65
C ARG A 455 -38.51 4.97 -12.65
N TRP A 456 -38.64 5.83 -11.64
CA TRP A 456 -39.56 5.66 -10.52
C TRP A 456 -41.02 5.89 -10.92
N ASP A 457 -41.24 6.84 -11.81
CA ASP A 457 -42.52 7.22 -12.41
C ASP A 457 -43.13 6.09 -13.24
N GLU A 458 -42.30 5.39 -14.01
CA GLU A 458 -42.71 4.28 -14.87
C GLU A 458 -42.58 2.91 -14.16
N ASN A 459 -41.96 2.88 -12.97
CA ASN A 459 -41.50 1.66 -12.30
C ASN A 459 -40.83 0.69 -13.28
N GLN A 460 -39.93 1.21 -14.11
CA GLN A 460 -39.28 0.47 -15.19
C GLN A 460 -37.76 0.67 -15.15
N LEU A 461 -37.02 -0.42 -15.34
CA LEU A 461 -35.59 -0.39 -15.56
C LEU A 461 -35.34 -0.57 -17.06
N TYR A 462 -34.61 0.35 -17.67
CA TYR A 462 -34.20 0.24 -19.06
C TYR A 462 -32.69 0.11 -19.15
N ILE A 463 -32.25 -0.82 -20.01
CA ILE A 463 -30.84 -0.98 -20.40
C ILE A 463 -30.59 0.01 -21.53
N PHE A 464 -29.74 1.00 -21.31
CA PHE A 464 -29.49 2.06 -22.28
C PHE A 464 -28.15 1.94 -22.99
N ALA A 465 -27.19 1.23 -22.40
CA ALA A 465 -25.94 0.89 -23.04
C ALA A 465 -25.45 -0.50 -22.65
N ASP A 466 -24.68 -1.12 -23.51
CA ASP A 466 -24.01 -2.40 -23.30
C ASP A 466 -22.67 -2.42 -24.05
N ASP A 467 -21.85 -3.42 -23.76
CA ASP A 467 -20.57 -3.62 -24.44
C ASP A 467 -20.77 -4.14 -25.89
N CYS A 468 -19.76 -3.94 -26.71
CA CYS A 468 -19.64 -4.56 -28.03
C CYS A 468 -19.06 -5.97 -27.95
N VAL A 469 -18.28 -6.27 -26.91
CA VAL A 469 -17.44 -7.47 -26.86
C VAL A 469 -17.75 -8.29 -25.62
N PRO A 470 -17.88 -9.62 -25.73
CA PRO A 470 -18.05 -10.48 -24.56
C PRO A 470 -16.79 -10.47 -23.68
N ARG A 471 -16.99 -10.28 -22.37
CA ARG A 471 -15.94 -10.33 -21.34
C ARG A 471 -16.38 -11.18 -20.17
N TRP A 472 -15.51 -12.10 -19.77
CA TRP A 472 -15.71 -12.95 -18.60
C TRP A 472 -15.32 -12.19 -17.33
N LEU A 473 -16.29 -11.54 -16.69
CA LEU A 473 -16.05 -10.66 -15.56
C LEU A 473 -15.76 -11.44 -14.27
N THR A 474 -14.65 -11.11 -13.63
CA THR A 474 -14.25 -11.64 -12.32
C THR A 474 -14.31 -10.58 -11.22
N ALA A 475 -13.86 -9.36 -11.53
CA ALA A 475 -13.85 -8.22 -10.63
C ALA A 475 -14.30 -6.95 -11.37
N SER A 476 -14.79 -5.97 -10.61
CA SER A 476 -15.27 -4.70 -11.17
C SER A 476 -15.24 -3.60 -10.11
N TYR A 477 -14.93 -2.38 -10.53
CA TYR A 477 -15.00 -1.19 -9.69
C TYR A 477 -15.46 0.01 -10.52
N HIS A 478 -16.37 0.80 -9.99
CA HIS A 478 -16.85 2.02 -10.64
C HIS A 478 -15.92 3.20 -10.30
N ILE A 479 -15.29 3.80 -11.31
CA ILE A 479 -14.32 4.89 -11.13
C ILE A 479 -15.03 6.24 -11.01
N ASP A 480 -15.87 6.58 -11.99
CA ASP A 480 -16.67 7.81 -12.03
C ASP A 480 -17.90 7.63 -12.96
N PHE A 481 -18.70 8.70 -13.10
CA PHE A 481 -19.98 8.67 -13.81
C PHE A 481 -19.86 8.33 -15.32
N ASP A 482 -18.79 8.79 -15.98
CA ASP A 482 -18.65 8.87 -17.44
C ASP A 482 -17.51 8.02 -18.01
N THR A 483 -16.50 7.68 -17.22
CA THR A 483 -15.48 6.64 -17.51
C THR A 483 -16.09 5.23 -17.56
N MET A 484 -17.42 5.17 -17.42
CA MET A 484 -18.26 4.06 -17.84
C MET A 484 -19.35 4.46 -18.87
N ALA A 485 -19.68 5.73 -19.10
CA ALA A 485 -20.48 6.17 -20.27
C ALA A 485 -20.51 7.70 -20.40
N GLU A 486 -19.89 8.28 -21.43
CA GLU A 486 -20.14 9.66 -21.85
C GLU A 486 -21.48 9.72 -22.62
N ASP A 487 -22.48 10.44 -22.09
CA ASP A 487 -23.57 10.99 -22.90
C ASP A 487 -23.77 12.47 -22.51
N PRO A 488 -23.30 13.43 -23.34
CA PRO A 488 -23.48 14.85 -23.11
C PRO A 488 -24.93 15.35 -23.34
N THR A 489 -25.83 14.50 -23.82
CA THR A 489 -27.10 14.94 -24.43
C THR A 489 -28.35 14.71 -23.61
N GLY A 490 -28.24 14.16 -22.39
CA GLY A 490 -29.29 14.07 -21.37
C GLY A 490 -30.69 14.45 -21.85
N GLY A 491 -31.35 13.59 -22.64
CA GLY A 491 -32.75 13.81 -23.02
C GLY A 491 -33.24 13.50 -24.44
N ARG A 492 -32.44 13.00 -25.41
CA ARG A 492 -32.95 12.83 -26.80
C ARG A 492 -33.05 11.42 -27.39
N ILE A 493 -32.42 10.37 -26.85
CA ILE A 493 -32.47 9.02 -27.47
C ILE A 493 -33.55 8.16 -26.80
N LYS A 494 -34.82 8.57 -26.94
CA LYS A 494 -35.96 7.86 -26.33
C LYS A 494 -36.51 6.71 -27.20
N TRP A 495 -35.97 6.48 -28.41
CA TRP A 495 -36.66 5.70 -29.45
C TRP A 495 -35.81 4.77 -30.32
N GLU A 496 -34.51 4.62 -30.10
CA GLU A 496 -33.77 3.57 -30.81
C GLU A 496 -33.99 2.23 -30.11
N GLN A 497 -34.78 1.35 -30.72
CA GLN A 497 -34.72 -0.07 -30.40
C GLN A 497 -33.32 -0.54 -30.79
N GLY A 498 -32.57 -1.07 -29.81
CA GLY A 498 -31.29 -1.69 -30.11
C GLY A 498 -31.47 -2.81 -31.14
N LYS A 499 -30.51 -2.91 -32.05
CA LYS A 499 -30.52 -3.96 -33.09
C LYS A 499 -30.10 -5.28 -32.46
N LEU A 500 -30.71 -6.39 -32.90
CA LEU A 500 -30.31 -7.76 -32.53
C LEU A 500 -30.29 -8.03 -31.00
N ASN A 501 -31.29 -7.53 -30.27
CA ASN A 501 -31.40 -7.65 -28.79
C ASN A 501 -30.31 -6.93 -27.98
N GLY A 502 -29.45 -6.11 -28.59
CA GLY A 502 -28.51 -5.24 -27.87
C GLY A 502 -29.16 -3.97 -27.32
N ALA A 503 -28.44 -3.23 -26.46
CA ALA A 503 -28.85 -1.90 -26.04
C ALA A 503 -28.68 -0.88 -27.21
N PRO A 504 -29.33 0.30 -27.14
CA PRO A 504 -29.22 1.29 -28.21
C PRO A 504 -27.83 1.92 -28.31
N ASN A 505 -27.14 2.11 -27.18
CA ASN A 505 -25.80 2.69 -27.16
C ASN A 505 -24.76 1.61 -26.86
N LYS A 506 -23.57 1.79 -27.42
CA LYS A 506 -22.44 0.90 -27.18
C LYS A 506 -21.33 1.65 -26.45
N VAL A 507 -20.75 1.02 -25.44
CA VAL A 507 -19.62 1.61 -24.72
C VAL A 507 -18.33 1.48 -25.54
N GLU A 508 -17.47 2.50 -25.45
CA GLU A 508 -16.13 2.47 -26.01
C GLU A 508 -15.13 2.01 -24.94
N GLU A 509 -14.23 1.14 -25.34
CA GLU A 509 -13.14 0.67 -24.49
C GLU A 509 -11.96 1.64 -24.56
N ILE A 510 -11.70 2.37 -23.48
CA ILE A 510 -10.63 3.38 -23.42
C ILE A 510 -9.29 2.81 -22.96
N VAL A 511 -9.28 1.73 -22.17
CA VAL A 511 -8.07 1.15 -21.57
C VAL A 511 -8.13 -0.37 -21.68
N GLN A 512 -7.07 -0.98 -22.20
CA GLN A 512 -6.96 -2.43 -22.34
C GLN A 512 -5.55 -2.91 -22.01
N PHE A 513 -5.42 -3.88 -21.11
CA PHE A 513 -4.13 -4.40 -20.70
C PHE A 513 -4.23 -5.82 -20.14
N HIS A 514 -3.36 -6.72 -20.61
CA HIS A 514 -3.24 -8.06 -20.04
C HIS A 514 -2.22 -8.06 -18.89
N VAL A 515 -2.73 -8.17 -17.66
CA VAL A 515 -1.90 -8.23 -16.44
C VAL A 515 -1.08 -9.52 -16.37
N GLY A 516 -1.61 -10.64 -16.87
CA GLY A 516 -0.95 -11.94 -16.81
C GLY A 516 -1.51 -12.92 -15.77
N ASP A 517 -2.37 -12.43 -14.88
CA ASP A 517 -3.07 -13.21 -13.85
C ASP A 517 -4.53 -12.76 -13.74
N VAL A 518 -5.37 -13.58 -13.11
CA VAL A 518 -6.80 -13.31 -12.89
C VAL A 518 -6.94 -12.30 -11.77
N ILE A 519 -7.47 -11.13 -12.10
CA ILE A 519 -7.82 -10.11 -11.11
C ILE A 519 -9.06 -10.57 -10.33
N SER A 520 -8.93 -10.64 -9.00
CA SER A 520 -10.00 -11.03 -8.08
C SER A 520 -10.66 -9.83 -7.40
N CYS A 521 -9.97 -8.69 -7.30
CA CYS A 521 -10.54 -7.45 -6.75
C CYS A 521 -9.94 -6.20 -7.39
N LEU A 522 -10.73 -5.13 -7.42
CA LEU A 522 -10.34 -3.79 -7.89
C LEU A 522 -10.83 -2.75 -6.87
N GLN A 523 -9.99 -1.78 -6.56
CA GLN A 523 -10.34 -0.71 -5.62
C GLN A 523 -9.59 0.58 -5.95
N LYS A 524 -10.31 1.69 -6.07
CA LYS A 524 -9.69 3.02 -6.11
C LYS A 524 -9.30 3.45 -4.70
N ALA A 525 -8.04 3.85 -4.50
CA ALA A 525 -7.52 4.31 -3.21
C ALA A 525 -6.34 5.26 -3.38
N SER A 526 -5.98 5.95 -2.31
CA SER A 526 -4.70 6.66 -2.17
C SER A 526 -3.88 5.93 -1.10
N LEU A 527 -2.67 5.49 -1.45
CA LEU A 527 -1.82 4.66 -0.58
C LEU A 527 -1.04 5.48 0.45
N ILE A 528 -0.71 6.71 0.12
CA ILE A 528 0.04 7.64 0.98
C ILE A 528 -0.75 8.95 1.16
N PRO A 529 -0.74 9.56 2.35
CA PRO A 529 -1.37 10.86 2.56
C PRO A 529 -0.81 11.92 1.60
N GLY A 530 -1.69 12.53 0.80
CA GLY A 530 -1.30 13.54 -0.20
C GLY A 530 -0.81 12.96 -1.54
N GLY A 531 -0.71 11.63 -1.67
CA GLY A 531 -0.42 10.98 -2.95
C GLY A 531 -1.63 10.94 -3.87
N GLY A 532 -1.36 10.82 -5.17
CA GLY A 532 -2.40 10.66 -6.19
C GLY A 532 -3.24 9.39 -5.97
N GLU A 533 -4.48 9.41 -6.45
CA GLU A 533 -5.33 8.22 -6.45
C GLU A 533 -4.84 7.20 -7.48
N CYS A 534 -4.89 5.92 -7.14
CA CYS A 534 -4.59 4.82 -8.03
C CYS A 534 -5.68 3.75 -7.96
N ILE A 535 -5.75 2.90 -8.98
CA ILE A 535 -6.61 1.71 -8.98
C ILE A 535 -5.74 0.53 -8.57
N LEU A 536 -5.99 0.00 -7.39
CA LEU A 536 -5.36 -1.21 -6.90
C LEU A 536 -6.07 -2.43 -7.48
N ASN A 537 -5.28 -3.43 -7.89
CA ASN A 537 -5.77 -4.74 -8.27
C ASN A 537 -5.12 -5.80 -7.39
N GLY A 538 -5.92 -6.78 -6.96
CA GLY A 538 -5.44 -8.01 -6.34
C GLY A 538 -5.68 -9.18 -7.29
N THR A 539 -4.74 -10.10 -7.37
CA THR A 539 -4.83 -11.27 -8.26
C THR A 539 -4.97 -12.57 -7.48
N VAL A 540 -5.42 -13.63 -8.16
CA VAL A 540 -5.60 -14.96 -7.56
C VAL A 540 -4.27 -15.57 -7.09
N MET A 541 -3.15 -15.31 -7.78
CA MET A 541 -1.82 -15.80 -7.36
C MET A 541 -1.17 -14.95 -6.26
N GLY A 542 -1.88 -13.96 -5.70
CA GLY A 542 -1.42 -13.15 -4.57
C GLY A 542 -0.65 -11.89 -4.94
N SER A 543 -0.64 -11.49 -6.22
CA SER A 543 -0.03 -10.22 -6.64
C SER A 543 -0.93 -9.04 -6.30
N ILE A 544 -0.33 -7.93 -5.89
CA ILE A 544 -1.00 -6.64 -5.72
C ILE A 544 -0.39 -5.68 -6.73
N GLY A 545 -1.17 -5.26 -7.73
CA GLY A 545 -0.77 -4.29 -8.74
C GLY A 545 -1.48 -2.96 -8.55
N ALA A 546 -1.00 -1.93 -9.23
CA ALA A 546 -1.63 -0.62 -9.26
C ALA A 546 -1.61 -0.02 -10.67
N LEU A 547 -2.72 0.62 -11.06
CA LEU A 547 -2.78 1.50 -12.21
C LEU A 547 -2.78 2.93 -11.72
N HIS A 548 -1.78 3.70 -12.14
CA HIS A 548 -1.62 5.11 -11.81
C HIS A 548 -1.83 5.97 -13.05
N ALA A 549 -2.64 7.02 -12.93
CA ALA A 549 -2.89 7.92 -14.05
C ALA A 549 -1.74 8.92 -14.18
N PHE A 550 -1.25 9.12 -15.40
CA PHE A 550 -0.30 10.18 -15.69
C PHE A 550 -0.95 11.56 -15.55
N THR A 551 -0.18 12.53 -15.07
CA THR A 551 -0.62 13.90 -14.86
C THR A 551 -0.35 14.81 -16.05
N SER A 552 0.63 14.47 -16.89
CA SER A 552 1.03 15.27 -18.05
C SER A 552 1.20 14.38 -19.29
N ARG A 553 0.99 14.98 -20.46
CA ARG A 553 1.24 14.31 -21.75
C ARG A 553 2.72 14.03 -21.96
N ASP A 554 3.58 14.93 -21.50
CA ASP A 554 5.04 14.79 -21.59
C ASP A 554 5.53 13.54 -20.82
N ASP A 555 4.89 13.21 -19.70
CA ASP A 555 5.20 11.98 -18.96
C ASP A 555 4.74 10.74 -19.73
N VAL A 556 3.55 10.77 -20.32
CA VAL A 556 3.06 9.68 -21.19
C VAL A 556 4.03 9.43 -22.34
N ASP A 557 4.43 10.47 -23.06
CA ASP A 557 5.34 10.34 -24.19
C ASP A 557 6.74 9.86 -23.72
N PHE A 558 7.23 10.37 -22.57
CA PHE A 558 8.49 9.90 -21.97
C PHE A 558 8.46 8.40 -21.64
N PHE A 559 7.45 7.94 -20.89
CA PHE A 559 7.35 6.55 -20.47
C PHE A 559 7.05 5.60 -21.64
N SER A 560 6.34 6.07 -22.66
CA SER A 560 6.07 5.29 -23.88
C SER A 560 7.36 5.03 -24.66
N HIS A 561 8.22 6.04 -24.80
CA HIS A 561 9.54 5.86 -25.43
C HIS A 561 10.45 4.99 -24.56
N LEU A 562 10.48 5.21 -23.24
CA LEU A 562 11.26 4.35 -22.34
C LEU A 562 10.84 2.88 -22.46
N GLU A 563 9.54 2.58 -22.44
CA GLU A 563 9.03 1.21 -22.65
C GLU A 563 9.42 0.67 -24.04
N MET A 564 9.40 1.50 -25.08
CA MET A 564 9.87 1.10 -26.42
C MET A 564 11.35 0.68 -26.42
N HIS A 565 12.24 1.47 -25.80
CA HIS A 565 13.65 1.11 -25.68
C HIS A 565 13.83 -0.16 -24.83
N MET A 566 13.15 -0.24 -23.68
CA MET A 566 13.23 -1.42 -22.79
C MET A 566 12.79 -2.71 -23.49
N ARG A 567 11.75 -2.66 -24.34
CA ARG A 567 11.32 -3.84 -25.13
C ARG A 567 12.39 -4.35 -26.09
N GLN A 568 13.18 -3.44 -26.69
CA GLN A 568 14.21 -3.79 -27.66
C GLN A 568 15.50 -4.24 -26.98
N ASP A 569 15.95 -3.47 -25.99
CA ASP A 569 17.25 -3.62 -25.34
C ASP A 569 17.20 -4.57 -24.13
N ASN A 570 16.01 -4.93 -23.63
CA ASN A 570 15.79 -5.89 -22.54
C ASN A 570 14.56 -6.79 -22.80
N PRO A 571 14.63 -7.68 -23.81
CA PRO A 571 13.51 -8.52 -24.19
C PRO A 571 13.13 -9.53 -23.08
N PRO A 572 11.86 -9.98 -23.02
CA PRO A 572 11.42 -10.94 -22.01
C PRO A 572 12.25 -12.25 -22.03
N LEU A 573 12.60 -12.73 -20.84
CA LEU A 573 13.53 -13.86 -20.64
C LEU A 573 13.14 -15.14 -21.41
N CYS A 574 11.84 -15.42 -21.52
CA CYS A 574 11.33 -16.62 -22.19
C CYS A 574 11.17 -16.45 -23.72
N GLY A 575 11.73 -15.40 -24.32
CA GLY A 575 11.66 -15.14 -25.76
C GLY A 575 10.26 -14.77 -26.27
N ARG A 576 9.33 -14.43 -25.36
CA ARG A 576 8.00 -13.96 -25.73
C ARG A 576 8.09 -12.48 -26.10
N ASP A 577 7.41 -12.07 -27.18
CA ASP A 577 7.26 -10.66 -27.48
C ASP A 577 6.41 -9.96 -26.41
N HIS A 578 6.92 -8.86 -25.87
CA HIS A 578 6.26 -8.13 -24.77
C HIS A 578 4.90 -7.58 -25.19
N MET A 579 4.79 -6.99 -26.38
CA MET A 579 3.56 -6.37 -26.84
C MET A 579 2.50 -7.42 -27.17
N ALA A 580 2.90 -8.55 -27.76
CA ALA A 580 2.04 -9.70 -27.98
C ALA A 580 1.56 -10.33 -26.66
N TYR A 581 2.40 -10.35 -25.61
CA TYR A 581 2.01 -10.80 -24.29
C TYR A 581 0.96 -9.88 -23.65
N ARG A 582 1.24 -8.56 -23.59
CA ARG A 582 0.30 -7.59 -23.03
C ARG A 582 -0.99 -7.44 -23.86
N SER A 583 -0.94 -7.88 -25.12
CA SER A 583 -2.08 -7.94 -26.06
C SER A 583 -2.70 -9.34 -26.22
N ALA A 584 -2.54 -10.25 -25.24
CA ALA A 584 -2.87 -11.67 -25.41
C ALA A 584 -4.32 -11.96 -25.88
N TYR A 585 -5.28 -11.15 -25.46
CA TYR A 585 -6.70 -11.28 -25.85
C TYR A 585 -7.20 -10.06 -26.62
N PHE A 586 -6.83 -8.88 -26.16
CA PHE A 586 -7.17 -7.59 -26.75
C PHE A 586 -5.91 -6.75 -26.89
N PRO A 587 -5.75 -5.98 -27.97
CA PRO A 587 -4.61 -5.08 -28.13
C PRO A 587 -4.46 -4.14 -26.93
N VAL A 588 -3.24 -3.92 -26.47
CA VAL A 588 -2.97 -2.91 -25.44
C VAL A 588 -3.47 -1.55 -25.92
N LYS A 589 -4.20 -0.84 -25.05
CA LYS A 589 -4.68 0.52 -25.28
C LYS A 589 -4.44 1.37 -24.04
N ASP A 590 -3.72 2.47 -24.22
CA ASP A 590 -3.48 3.53 -23.21
C ASP A 590 -2.95 3.04 -21.85
N VAL A 591 -2.07 2.03 -21.86
CA VAL A 591 -1.33 1.55 -20.68
C VAL A 591 0.13 1.37 -21.03
N ILE A 592 1.01 1.81 -20.13
CA ILE A 592 2.46 1.60 -20.20
C ILE A 592 2.84 0.60 -19.11
N ASP A 593 3.67 -0.39 -19.45
CA ASP A 593 4.13 -1.40 -18.51
C ASP A 593 5.24 -0.85 -17.58
N GLY A 594 4.80 -0.39 -16.39
CA GLY A 594 5.68 0.10 -15.34
C GLY A 594 6.70 -0.95 -14.87
N ASP A 595 6.32 -2.24 -14.82
CA ASP A 595 7.21 -3.33 -14.38
C ASP A 595 8.39 -3.50 -15.33
N LEU A 596 8.17 -3.26 -16.64
CA LEU A 596 9.24 -3.26 -17.63
C LEU A 596 10.12 -2.01 -17.50
N CYS A 597 9.51 -0.83 -17.29
CA CYS A 597 10.26 0.41 -17.11
C CYS A 597 11.13 0.39 -15.85
N GLU A 598 10.66 -0.20 -14.75
CA GLU A 598 11.42 -0.36 -13.50
C GLU A 598 12.64 -1.27 -13.64
N GLN A 599 12.79 -2.02 -14.74
CA GLN A 599 13.99 -2.81 -15.01
C GLN A 599 15.15 -1.99 -15.57
N PHE A 600 14.92 -0.74 -16.01
CA PHE A 600 15.97 0.15 -16.51
C PHE A 600 17.25 0.21 -15.64
N PRO A 601 17.16 0.33 -14.29
CA PRO A 601 18.33 0.37 -13.42
C PRO A 601 19.14 -0.93 -13.42
N THR A 602 18.54 -2.06 -13.81
CA THR A 602 19.19 -3.37 -13.84
C THR A 602 20.05 -3.58 -15.08
N LEU A 603 19.91 -2.71 -16.09
CA LEU A 603 20.69 -2.78 -17.32
C LEU A 603 22.16 -2.44 -17.10
N PRO A 604 23.08 -2.93 -17.95
CA PRO A 604 24.46 -2.46 -17.96
C PRO A 604 24.56 -0.94 -18.13
N MET A 605 25.54 -0.32 -17.47
CA MET A 605 25.73 1.13 -17.45
C MET A 605 25.83 1.78 -18.84
N ASP A 606 26.46 1.09 -19.80
CA ASP A 606 26.60 1.59 -21.17
C ASP A 606 25.25 1.65 -21.89
N LEU A 607 24.37 0.69 -21.63
CA LEU A 607 23.03 0.62 -22.19
C LEU A 607 22.11 1.67 -21.56
N GLN A 608 22.22 1.87 -20.24
CA GLN A 608 21.50 2.95 -19.56
C GLN A 608 21.88 4.33 -20.13
N ARG A 609 23.16 4.55 -20.44
CA ARG A 609 23.63 5.80 -21.08
C ARG A 609 23.09 5.95 -22.48
N LYS A 610 23.18 4.90 -23.32
CA LYS A 610 22.63 4.90 -24.67
C LYS A 610 21.15 5.28 -24.68
N ILE A 611 20.33 4.61 -23.87
CA ILE A 611 18.89 4.90 -23.78
C ILE A 611 18.65 6.32 -23.26
N ALA A 612 19.45 6.79 -22.29
CA ALA A 612 19.32 8.15 -21.77
C ALA A 612 19.62 9.21 -22.84
N ASP A 613 20.69 9.01 -23.62
CA ASP A 613 21.06 9.89 -24.73
C ASP A 613 19.98 9.88 -25.83
N GLU A 614 19.39 8.72 -26.15
CA GLU A 614 18.28 8.59 -27.11
C GLU A 614 16.98 9.27 -26.64
N LEU A 615 16.79 9.41 -25.33
CA LEU A 615 15.67 10.13 -24.71
C LEU A 615 15.96 11.63 -24.47
N ASP A 616 17.13 12.13 -24.89
CA ASP A 616 17.61 13.49 -24.58
C ASP A 616 17.58 13.81 -23.06
N ARG A 617 17.93 12.84 -22.22
CA ARG A 617 17.92 12.93 -20.76
C ARG A 617 19.19 12.36 -20.15
N THR A 618 19.43 12.69 -18.90
CA THR A 618 20.47 12.00 -18.12
C THR A 618 19.92 10.76 -17.43
N ARG A 619 20.77 9.76 -17.15
CA ARG A 619 20.39 8.60 -16.32
C ARG A 619 19.77 9.03 -14.98
N GLY A 620 20.31 10.08 -14.36
CA GLY A 620 19.79 10.59 -13.08
C GLY A 620 18.35 11.09 -13.19
N GLU A 621 18.00 11.76 -14.28
CA GLU A 621 16.64 12.23 -14.55
C GLU A 621 15.67 11.08 -14.81
N ILE A 622 16.09 10.04 -15.53
CA ILE A 622 15.24 8.86 -15.77
C ILE A 622 14.95 8.14 -14.44
N LEU A 623 15.99 7.89 -13.64
CA LEU A 623 15.83 7.26 -12.32
C LEU A 623 14.94 8.10 -11.41
N LYS A 624 15.08 9.42 -11.45
CA LYS A 624 14.23 10.34 -10.69
C LYS A 624 12.76 10.24 -11.14
N LYS A 625 12.49 10.26 -12.44
CA LYS A 625 11.11 10.10 -12.96
C LYS A 625 10.49 8.74 -12.61
N LEU A 626 11.27 7.66 -12.68
CA LEU A 626 10.81 6.33 -12.27
C LEU A 626 10.40 6.31 -10.80
N GLU A 627 11.19 6.94 -9.92
CA GLU A 627 10.86 7.06 -8.49
C GLU A 627 9.66 7.96 -8.22
N GLU A 628 9.45 9.03 -8.98
CA GLU A 628 8.29 9.93 -8.83
C GLU A 628 6.95 9.23 -9.09
N TYR A 629 6.94 8.28 -10.02
CA TYR A 629 5.75 7.49 -10.37
C TYR A 629 5.62 6.19 -9.57
N LYS A 630 6.60 5.88 -8.71
CA LYS A 630 6.54 4.73 -7.82
C LYS A 630 5.61 5.02 -6.65
N ILE A 631 4.56 4.21 -6.51
CA ILE A 631 3.48 4.47 -5.54
C ILE A 631 3.89 4.04 -4.11
N ILE A 632 4.83 3.09 -3.97
CA ILE A 632 5.33 2.54 -2.69
C ILE A 632 6.85 2.39 -2.70
#